data_AF-A0A8C4RMI1-F1
#
_entry.id   AF-A0A8C4RMI1-F1
#
_cell.length_a   1.000
_cell.length_b   1.000
_cell.length_c   1.000
_cell.angle_alpha   90.00
_cell.angle_beta   90.00
_cell.angle_gamma   90.00
#
_symmetry.space_group_name_H-M   'P 1'
#
loop_
_entity.id
_entity.type
_entity.pdbx_description
1 polymer ?
#
loop_
_entity_poly.entity_id
_entity_poly.type
_entity_poly.pdbx_seq_one_letter_code
_entity_poly.pdbx_strand_id
1 'polypeptide(L)'
;CLRIIVVFPFMANNKQRNKTAVNIGPEQRVKEFGQDKFYAEGGLLWCKTCNELVDHVRCQTITDHLGTKKHTERANKRQHEATNNPTSNTLVMELVEAFMAANIPLEKVDNPTMRSFMQKNLKGGGGIPQANALGELYVTKI
;
A
#
# COMPACT_ATOMS: atom_id res chain seq x y z
N CYS A 1 48.25 4.01 50.05
CA CYS A 1 46.84 3.61 50.23
C CYS A 1 46.09 3.77 48.91
N LEU A 2 46.18 2.81 47.99
CA LEU A 2 45.61 2.95 46.65
C LEU A 2 44.92 1.64 46.20
N ARG A 3 43.60 1.76 46.02
CA ARG A 3 42.69 1.01 45.12
C ARG A 3 42.74 -0.52 45.11
N ILE A 4 41.81 -1.11 45.87
CA ILE A 4 41.32 -2.48 45.67
C ILE A 4 40.53 -2.51 44.35
N ILE A 5 41.00 -3.29 43.38
CA ILE A 5 40.25 -3.63 42.15
C ILE A 5 39.36 -4.82 42.50
N VAL A 6 38.05 -4.60 42.58
CA VAL A 6 37.06 -5.67 42.72
C VAL A 6 36.84 -6.26 41.32
N VAL A 7 37.35 -7.47 41.10
CA VAL A 7 37.10 -8.23 39.87
C VAL A 7 35.74 -8.91 40.02
N PHE A 8 34.72 -8.36 39.37
CA PHE A 8 33.42 -9.03 39.25
C PHE A 8 33.52 -10.14 38.18
N PRO A 9 33.06 -11.37 38.44
CA PRO A 9 33.03 -12.40 37.41
C PRO A 9 31.93 -12.09 36.41
N PHE A 10 32.31 -11.92 35.15
CA PHE A 10 31.40 -11.83 34.01
C PHE A 10 30.77 -13.20 33.77
N MET A 11 29.52 -13.39 34.23
CA MET A 11 28.74 -14.59 33.93
C MET A 11 28.18 -14.50 32.50
N ALA A 12 28.86 -15.10 31.53
CA ALA A 12 28.34 -15.31 30.19
C ALA A 12 27.23 -16.38 30.23
N ASN A 13 25.97 -15.94 30.23
CA ASN A 13 24.81 -16.83 30.13
C ASN A 13 24.65 -17.25 28.65
N ASN A 14 25.34 -18.31 28.25
CA ASN A 14 25.16 -18.95 26.95
C ASN A 14 23.88 -19.81 26.97
N LYS A 15 22.73 -19.14 26.87
CA LYS A 15 21.46 -19.82 26.59
C LYS A 15 21.49 -20.24 25.12
N GLN A 16 22.02 -21.44 24.85
CA GLN A 16 21.83 -22.12 23.58
C GLN A 16 20.32 -22.31 23.36
N ARG A 17 19.70 -21.40 22.61
CA ARG A 17 18.32 -21.55 22.15
C ARG A 17 18.32 -22.70 21.16
N ASN A 18 17.83 -23.86 21.60
CA ASN A 18 17.50 -24.97 20.71
C ASN A 18 16.39 -24.46 19.78
N LYS A 19 16.75 -24.03 18.57
CA LYS A 19 15.80 -23.55 17.57
C LYS A 19 15.28 -24.77 16.83
N THR A 20 14.31 -25.46 17.40
CA THR A 20 13.47 -26.37 16.62
C THR A 20 12.81 -25.51 15.54
N ALA A 21 13.05 -25.82 14.26
CA ALA A 21 12.39 -25.12 13.17
C ALA A 21 10.89 -25.32 13.34
N VAL A 22 10.17 -24.28 13.74
CA VAL A 22 8.71 -24.30 13.73
C VAL A 22 8.33 -24.40 12.26
N ASN A 23 7.69 -25.51 11.88
CA ASN A 23 7.23 -25.73 10.51
C ASN A 23 5.99 -24.85 10.29
N ILE A 24 6.24 -23.56 10.08
CA ILE A 24 5.20 -22.54 9.88
C ILE A 24 4.86 -22.56 8.41
N GLY A 25 3.64 -22.96 8.07
CA GLY A 25 3.18 -22.99 6.69
C GLY A 25 2.97 -21.59 6.07
N PRO A 26 2.91 -21.48 4.74
CA PRO A 26 2.62 -20.24 4.03
C PRO A 26 1.33 -19.56 4.52
N GLU A 27 0.28 -20.33 4.78
CA GLU A 27 -1.00 -19.79 5.27
C GLU A 27 -0.87 -19.14 6.65
N GLN A 28 -0.02 -19.70 7.52
CA GLN A 28 0.25 -19.11 8.83
C GLN A 28 1.04 -17.79 8.69
N ARG A 29 1.97 -17.71 7.74
CA ARG A 29 2.68 -16.46 7.43
C ARG A 29 1.74 -15.39 6.88
N VAL A 30 0.75 -15.75 6.07
CA VAL A 30 -0.28 -14.81 5.62
C VAL A 30 -1.08 -14.24 6.80
N LYS A 31 -1.37 -15.06 7.82
CA LYS A 31 -2.02 -14.58 9.06
C LYS A 31 -1.11 -13.68 9.89
N GLU A 32 0.20 -13.95 9.92
CA GLU A 32 1.21 -13.19 10.70
C GLU A 32 1.53 -11.82 10.07
N PHE A 33 1.76 -11.77 8.76
CA PHE A 33 2.17 -10.55 8.04
C PHE A 33 0.98 -9.79 7.41
N GLY A 34 -0.18 -10.45 7.32
CA GLY A 34 -1.42 -9.89 6.80
C GLY A 34 -1.71 -10.30 5.35
N GLN A 35 -3.00 -10.59 5.10
CA GLN A 35 -3.54 -10.91 3.78
C GLN A 35 -3.42 -9.75 2.77
N ASP A 36 -3.22 -8.52 3.24
CA ASP A 36 -3.01 -7.36 2.37
C ASP A 36 -1.68 -7.43 1.61
N LYS A 37 -0.66 -8.05 2.22
CA LYS A 37 0.72 -8.06 1.68
C LYS A 37 1.06 -9.36 0.96
N PHE A 38 0.54 -10.48 1.45
CA PHE A 38 0.86 -11.82 0.93
C PHE A 38 -0.40 -12.64 0.68
N TYR A 39 -0.28 -13.63 -0.21
CA TYR A 39 -1.25 -14.71 -0.36
C TYR A 39 -0.52 -16.04 -0.46
N ALA A 40 -1.21 -17.12 -0.09
CA ALA A 40 -0.68 -18.47 -0.17
C ALA A 40 -1.43 -19.23 -1.27
N GLU A 41 -0.69 -19.90 -2.15
CA GLU A 41 -1.26 -20.74 -3.20
C GLU A 41 -0.39 -21.98 -3.38
N GLY A 42 -0.98 -23.17 -3.33
CA GLY A 42 -0.27 -24.43 -3.57
C GLY A 42 0.91 -24.71 -2.62
N GLY A 43 0.87 -24.21 -1.38
CA GLY A 43 1.99 -24.37 -0.44
C GLY A 43 3.15 -23.39 -0.66
N LEU A 44 2.95 -22.36 -1.48
CA LEU A 44 3.91 -21.30 -1.76
C LEU A 44 3.39 -19.95 -1.22
N LEU A 45 4.30 -19.07 -0.79
CA LEU A 45 3.97 -17.73 -0.29
C LEU A 45 4.31 -16.68 -1.35
N TRP A 46 3.31 -15.95 -1.81
CA TRP A 46 3.45 -14.97 -2.86
C TRP A 46 3.30 -13.55 -2.31
N CYS A 47 4.20 -12.66 -2.73
CA CYS A 47 4.06 -11.23 -2.45
C CYS A 47 3.12 -10.57 -3.45
N LYS A 48 2.07 -9.89 -2.98
CA LYS A 48 1.13 -9.15 -3.85
C LYS A 48 1.79 -7.98 -4.57
N THR A 49 2.71 -7.29 -3.90
CA THR A 49 3.41 -6.10 -4.45
C THR A 49 4.42 -6.48 -5.52
N CYS A 50 5.21 -7.52 -5.28
CA CYS A 50 6.28 -7.93 -6.19
C CYS A 50 5.85 -8.99 -7.21
N ASN A 51 4.74 -9.69 -6.95
CA ASN A 51 4.31 -10.88 -7.69
C ASN A 51 5.41 -11.94 -7.82
N GLU A 52 6.20 -12.07 -6.76
CA GLU A 52 7.34 -12.98 -6.69
C GLU A 52 7.14 -13.95 -5.52
N LEU A 53 7.70 -15.14 -5.69
CA LEU A 53 7.71 -16.19 -4.68
C LEU A 53 8.66 -15.80 -3.54
N VAL A 54 8.19 -15.91 -2.30
CA VAL A 54 8.98 -15.65 -1.09
C VAL A 54 9.07 -16.92 -0.25
N ASP A 55 10.27 -17.22 0.24
CA ASP A 55 10.47 -18.35 1.16
C ASP A 55 9.77 -18.07 2.50
N HIS A 56 8.84 -18.94 2.87
CA HIS A 56 8.02 -18.84 4.07
C HIS A 56 8.70 -19.41 5.32
N VAL A 57 9.75 -20.23 5.14
CA VAL A 57 10.41 -20.98 6.21
C VAL A 57 11.08 -20.03 7.21
N ARG A 58 11.76 -18.99 6.70
CA ARG A 58 12.48 -18.01 7.53
C ARG A 58 11.74 -16.69 7.58
N CYS A 59 11.30 -16.31 8.79
CA CYS A 59 10.69 -15.00 9.06
C CYS A 59 11.61 -13.84 8.59
N GLN A 60 12.92 -13.98 8.78
CA GLN A 60 13.90 -12.99 8.34
C GLN A 60 13.86 -12.75 6.82
N THR A 61 13.70 -13.81 6.02
CA THR A 61 13.62 -13.68 4.55
C THR A 61 12.39 -12.87 4.13
N ILE A 62 11.27 -13.00 4.86
CA ILE A 62 10.06 -12.22 4.63
C ILE A 62 10.29 -10.76 5.01
N THR A 63 10.89 -10.50 6.17
CA THR A 63 11.22 -9.14 6.63
C THR A 63 12.21 -8.44 5.70
N ASP A 64 13.27 -9.14 5.27
CA ASP A 64 14.27 -8.62 4.35
C ASP A 64 13.65 -8.31 2.98
N HIS A 65 12.74 -9.18 2.49
CA HIS A 65 11.98 -8.93 1.28
C HIS A 65 11.18 -7.62 1.36
N LEU A 66 10.44 -7.41 2.46
CA LEU A 66 9.67 -6.18 2.68
C LEU A 66 10.58 -4.93 2.77
N GLY A 67 11.81 -5.09 3.28
CA GLY A 67 12.81 -4.03 3.38
C GLY A 67 13.61 -3.76 2.10
N THR A 68 13.52 -4.59 1.07
CA THR A 68 14.29 -4.36 -0.17
C THR A 68 13.82 -3.10 -0.91
N LYS A 69 14.78 -2.34 -1.45
CA LYS A 69 14.51 -1.12 -2.25
C LYS A 69 13.53 -1.37 -3.40
N LYS A 70 13.61 -2.55 -4.04
CA LYS A 70 12.68 -2.95 -5.11
C LYS A 70 11.24 -3.06 -4.61
N HIS A 71 11.03 -3.64 -3.42
CA HIS A 71 9.70 -3.76 -2.82
C HIS A 71 9.17 -2.37 -2.43
N THR A 72 9.98 -1.53 -1.78
CA THR A 72 9.55 -0.21 -1.33
C THR A 72 9.27 0.74 -2.50
N GLU A 73 10.09 0.75 -3.55
CA GLU A 73 9.84 1.54 -4.77
C GLU A 73 8.54 1.10 -5.48
N ARG A 74 8.31 -0.21 -5.63
CA ARG A 74 7.07 -0.73 -6.23
C ARG A 74 5.85 -0.47 -5.36
N ALA A 75 5.98 -0.58 -4.04
CA ALA A 75 4.93 -0.25 -3.08
C ALA A 75 4.56 1.24 -3.15
N ASN A 76 5.56 2.12 -3.19
CA ASN A 76 5.34 3.57 -3.31
C ASN A 76 4.70 3.95 -4.65
N LYS A 77 5.07 3.28 -5.76
CA LYS A 77 4.44 3.51 -7.06
C LYS A 77 2.96 3.12 -7.07
N ARG A 78 2.63 1.95 -6.52
CA ARG A 78 1.23 1.51 -6.35
C ARG A 78 0.45 2.38 -5.39
N GLN A 79 1.09 2.86 -4.32
CA GLN A 79 0.49 3.86 -3.45
C GLN A 79 0.19 5.13 -4.23
N HIS A 80 1.11 5.68 -5.02
CA HIS A 80 0.87 6.85 -5.87
C HIS A 80 -0.28 6.65 -6.88
N GLU A 81 -0.43 5.45 -7.45
CA GLU A 81 -1.55 5.10 -8.33
C GLU A 81 -2.89 5.04 -7.55
N ALA A 82 -2.87 4.62 -6.28
CA ALA A 82 -4.01 4.63 -5.37
C ALA A 82 -4.21 5.95 -4.59
N THR A 83 -3.22 6.87 -4.59
CA THR A 83 -3.27 8.22 -4.00
C THR A 83 -3.61 9.30 -5.02
N ASN A 84 -4.28 8.91 -6.11
CA ASN A 84 -5.32 9.77 -6.68
C ASN A 84 -6.45 9.89 -5.64
N ASN A 85 -6.17 10.72 -4.63
CA ASN A 85 -6.93 11.13 -3.45
C ASN A 85 -8.30 10.42 -3.26
N PRO A 86 -8.57 9.74 -2.12
CA PRO A 86 -9.92 9.24 -1.84
C PRO A 86 -10.98 10.36 -1.93
N THR A 87 -10.56 11.61 -1.66
CA THR A 87 -11.36 12.83 -1.85
C THR A 87 -11.58 13.22 -3.31
N SER A 88 -10.61 12.96 -4.22
CA SER A 88 -10.80 13.22 -5.65
C SER A 88 -11.75 12.20 -6.26
N ASN A 89 -11.70 10.93 -5.84
CA ASN A 89 -12.68 9.95 -6.31
C ASN A 89 -14.10 10.26 -5.81
N THR A 90 -14.28 10.67 -4.55
CA THR A 90 -15.60 11.11 -4.05
C THR A 90 -16.07 12.37 -4.77
N LEU A 91 -15.22 13.39 -4.90
CA LEU A 91 -15.56 14.63 -5.60
C LEU A 91 -15.89 14.41 -7.08
N VAL A 92 -15.16 13.52 -7.76
CA VAL A 92 -15.42 13.17 -9.17
C VAL A 92 -16.77 12.48 -9.31
N MET A 93 -17.10 11.56 -8.40
CA MET A 93 -18.40 10.88 -8.40
C MET A 93 -19.55 11.85 -8.11
N GLU A 94 -19.44 12.70 -7.09
CA GLU A 94 -20.44 13.71 -6.74
C GLU A 94 -20.64 14.72 -7.89
N LEU A 95 -19.57 15.10 -8.58
CA LEU A 95 -19.63 15.99 -9.73
C LEU A 95 -20.38 15.35 -10.90
N VAL A 96 -20.08 14.09 -11.22
CA VAL A 96 -20.77 13.36 -12.30
C VAL A 96 -22.25 13.18 -11.98
N GLU A 97 -22.59 12.81 -10.75
CA GLU A 97 -23.99 12.70 -10.29
C GLU A 97 -24.74 14.03 -10.38
N ALA A 98 -24.14 15.14 -9.93
CA ALA A 98 -24.75 16.47 -10.03
C ALA A 98 -24.97 16.89 -11.49
N PHE A 99 -24.02 16.61 -12.38
CA PHE A 99 -24.15 16.93 -13.80
C PHE A 99 -25.27 16.12 -14.45
N MET A 100 -25.37 14.84 -14.14
CA MET A 100 -26.48 14.00 -14.64
C MET A 100 -27.84 14.45 -14.10
N ALA A 101 -27.93 14.71 -12.79
CA ALA A 101 -29.17 15.18 -12.16
C ALA A 101 -29.65 16.51 -12.75
N ALA A 102 -28.72 17.39 -13.12
CA ALA A 102 -28.99 18.67 -13.77
C ALA A 102 -29.09 18.58 -15.31
N ASN A 103 -28.94 17.39 -15.89
CA ASN A 103 -28.88 17.17 -17.34
C ASN A 103 -27.82 18.06 -18.05
N ILE A 104 -26.66 18.21 -17.41
CA ILE A 104 -25.52 18.97 -17.91
C ILE A 104 -24.53 18.01 -18.57
N PRO A 105 -24.15 18.22 -19.85
CA PRO A 105 -23.15 17.40 -20.52
C PRO A 105 -21.79 17.44 -19.81
N LEU A 106 -21.16 16.27 -19.61
CA LEU A 106 -19.84 16.16 -18.98
C LEU A 106 -18.73 16.89 -19.76
N GLU A 107 -18.88 17.08 -21.07
CA GLU A 107 -17.97 17.88 -21.91
C GLU A 107 -17.79 19.32 -21.40
N LYS A 108 -18.79 19.84 -20.67
CA LYS A 108 -18.70 21.18 -20.09
C LYS A 108 -17.66 21.26 -18.97
N VAL A 109 -17.27 20.13 -18.35
CA VAL A 109 -16.18 20.03 -17.36
C VAL A 109 -14.87 20.57 -17.92
N ASP A 110 -14.62 20.40 -19.22
CA ASP A 110 -13.37 20.86 -19.85
C ASP A 110 -13.38 22.34 -20.25
N ASN A 111 -14.44 23.08 -19.93
CA ASN A 111 -14.43 24.53 -20.09
C ASN A 111 -13.33 25.17 -19.21
N PRO A 112 -12.42 25.99 -19.77
CA PRO A 112 -11.26 26.50 -19.04
C PRO A 112 -11.64 27.40 -17.86
N THR A 113 -12.72 28.17 -17.98
CA THR A 113 -13.24 29.01 -16.89
C THR A 113 -13.77 28.14 -15.76
N MET A 114 -14.50 27.08 -16.09
CA MET A 114 -15.04 26.16 -15.10
C MET A 114 -13.94 25.35 -14.41
N ARG A 115 -12.94 24.85 -15.15
CA ARG A 115 -11.76 24.20 -14.56
C ARG A 115 -11.01 25.13 -13.62
N SER A 116 -10.78 26.38 -14.02
CA SER A 116 -10.11 27.38 -13.16
C SER A 116 -10.91 27.64 -11.88
N PHE A 117 -12.23 27.72 -11.98
CA PHE A 117 -13.11 27.87 -10.81
C PHE A 117 -13.02 26.66 -9.89
N MET A 118 -13.12 25.44 -10.42
CA MET A 118 -13.06 24.21 -9.64
C MET A 118 -11.70 24.03 -8.95
N GLN A 119 -10.61 24.29 -9.68
CA GLN A 119 -9.24 24.24 -9.13
C GLN A 119 -9.03 25.23 -7.99
N LYS A 120 -9.62 26.43 -8.10
CA LYS A 120 -9.48 27.48 -7.10
C LYS A 120 -10.36 27.25 -5.86
N ASN A 121 -11.56 26.72 -6.04
CA ASN A 121 -12.58 26.69 -4.98
C ASN A 121 -12.81 25.30 -4.37
N LEU A 122 -12.49 24.22 -5.08
CA LEU A 122 -12.71 22.85 -4.58
C LEU A 122 -11.41 22.24 -4.05
N LYS A 123 -11.48 21.66 -2.85
CA LYS A 123 -10.37 20.86 -2.30
C LYS A 123 -10.21 19.61 -3.16
N GLY A 124 -9.11 19.54 -3.91
CA GLY A 124 -8.89 18.46 -4.88
C GLY A 124 -9.43 18.74 -6.28
N GLY A 125 -9.90 19.96 -6.58
CA GLY A 125 -10.39 20.34 -7.92
C GLY A 125 -9.33 20.24 -9.03
N GLY A 126 -8.04 20.29 -8.68
CA GLY A 126 -6.94 20.00 -9.60
C GLY A 126 -6.82 18.55 -10.02
N GLY A 127 -7.42 17.62 -9.26
CA GLY A 127 -7.43 16.19 -9.55
C GLY A 127 -8.63 15.71 -10.37
N ILE A 128 -9.48 16.62 -10.85
CA ILE A 128 -10.63 16.25 -11.69
C ILE A 128 -10.11 15.88 -13.09
N PRO A 129 -10.37 14.66 -13.59
CA PRO A 129 -9.95 14.24 -14.93
C PRO A 129 -10.70 15.00 -16.03
N GLN A 130 -10.33 14.76 -17.29
CA GLN A 130 -11.05 15.35 -18.44
C GLN A 130 -12.35 14.60 -18.74
N ALA A 131 -13.23 15.20 -19.54
CA ALA A 131 -14.55 14.65 -19.84
C ALA A 131 -14.51 13.24 -20.46
N ASN A 132 -13.49 12.94 -21.26
CA ASN A 132 -13.27 11.60 -21.82
C ASN A 132 -13.08 10.54 -20.73
N ALA A 133 -12.18 10.79 -19.78
CA ALA A 133 -11.91 9.91 -18.66
C ALA A 133 -13.09 9.83 -17.68
N LEU A 134 -13.86 10.91 -17.53
CA LEU A 134 -15.12 10.88 -16.76
C LEU A 134 -16.16 9.94 -17.40
N GLY A 135 -16.26 9.93 -18.74
CA GLY A 135 -17.12 9.01 -19.47
C GLY A 135 -16.74 7.55 -19.27
N GLU A 136 -15.44 7.22 -19.32
CA GLU A 136 -14.93 5.86 -19.11
C GLU A 136 -15.22 5.35 -17.69
N LEU A 137 -15.02 6.20 -16.67
CA LEU A 137 -15.33 5.88 -15.27
C LEU A 137 -16.84 5.62 -15.05
N TYR A 138 -17.69 6.29 -15.83
CA TYR A 138 -19.14 6.14 -15.75
C TYR A 138 -19.65 4.86 -16.43
N VAL A 139 -19.15 4.52 -17.62
CA VAL A 139 -19.55 3.29 -18.35
C VAL A 139 -19.25 2.04 -17.53
N THR A 140 -18.22 2.07 -16.68
CA THR A 140 -17.82 0.93 -15.84
C THR A 140 -18.81 0.66 -14.68
N LYS A 141 -19.78 1.54 -14.42
CA LYS A 141 -20.76 1.42 -13.33
C LYS A 141 -22.18 1.06 -13.76
N ILE A 142 -22.48 1.04 -15.07
CA ILE A 142 -23.77 0.58 -15.62
C ILE A 142 -23.70 -0.92 -15.86
#